data_AF-B2U8G0-F1
#
_entry.id   AF-B2U8G0-F1
#
_cell.length_a   1.000
_cell.length_b   1.000
_cell.length_c   1.000
_cell.angle_alpha   90.00
_cell.angle_beta   90.00
_cell.angle_gamma   90.00
#
_symmetry.space_group_name_H-M   'P 1'
#
loop_
_entity.id
_entity.type
_entity.pdbx_description
1 polymer ?
#
loop_
_entity_poly.entity_id
_entity_poly.type
_entity_poly.pdbx_seq_one_letter_code
_entity_poly.pdbx_strand_id
1 'polypeptide(L)'
;MSYTGVARDDLTLASLTVTGLVLDSYQSGITAGTTRTQAGATALTAQMCRVDTATAPAAGAILGDGVMLLAAQKGLKQEVVNNTAYPIQVYGNTADNATINGVAGATGVTLPPGDCADFECMQAGQWQFEAGVGASGQFPVELSQESITAVSPAAQATATPLLGRINHVTNVNAAGAAVALQAAKYGIEQAVENSTANPLTVYPINGGTDAINGQAANTPVIIPAFTTALFRAASAGVWQSDPFFNGIGAIPSTGGVQPGSAASGVARSGGNLSVQVSSAGQGNGADTTDDVLFTYALPASALDVAGRQISIMAAGKLGSTANNKRIKVWWGTTTQTVGAAVAGGTLICDSGVMTQNGGGWQASVQVEKYGANGSNTQISNGAQVIGSTHLGVQVPALLTAVENGVINITVTGSSPTTGAANDVVGQVFDVAFNN
;
A
#
# COMPACT_ATOMS: atom_id res chain seq x y z
N MET A 1 69.38 32.90 -33.21
CA MET A 1 69.95 31.60 -32.79
C MET A 1 68.94 30.54 -33.22
N SER A 2 69.16 29.89 -34.37
CA SER A 2 68.27 28.88 -34.93
C SER A 2 68.62 27.51 -34.34
N TYR A 3 67.68 26.89 -33.63
CA TYR A 3 67.83 25.52 -33.19
C TYR A 3 67.29 24.57 -34.27
N THR A 4 68.22 24.01 -35.06
CA THR A 4 68.01 22.85 -35.92
C THR A 4 68.43 21.60 -35.15
N GLY A 5 67.49 21.04 -34.42
CA GLY A 5 67.60 19.75 -33.75
C GLY A 5 66.23 19.36 -33.24
N VAL A 6 65.68 18.26 -33.75
CA VAL A 6 64.41 17.70 -33.28
C VAL A 6 64.69 17.05 -31.92
N ALA A 7 64.75 17.87 -30.87
CA ALA A 7 64.61 17.39 -29.52
C ALA A 7 63.18 16.85 -29.40
N ARG A 8 63.02 15.53 -29.34
CA ARG A 8 61.86 14.98 -28.64
C ARG A 8 62.04 15.37 -27.19
N ASP A 9 61.44 16.49 -26.81
CA ASP A 9 61.24 16.83 -25.41
C ASP A 9 60.20 15.84 -24.87
N ASP A 10 60.66 14.64 -24.54
CA ASP A 10 59.96 13.73 -23.65
C ASP A 10 59.92 14.44 -22.29
N LEU A 11 58.89 15.26 -22.10
CA LEU A 11 58.66 16.06 -20.91
C LEU A 11 58.46 15.09 -19.74
N THR A 12 59.54 14.73 -19.05
CA THR A 12 59.44 13.91 -17.84
C THR A 12 58.83 14.77 -16.75
N LEU A 13 57.77 14.30 -16.11
CA LEU A 13 57.07 14.98 -15.01
C LEU A 13 57.99 15.42 -13.85
N ALA A 14 59.20 14.87 -13.75
CA ALA A 14 60.20 15.21 -12.75
C ALA A 14 60.63 16.69 -12.74
N SER A 15 60.45 17.43 -13.84
CA SER A 15 60.86 18.84 -13.95
C SER A 15 59.69 19.83 -14.04
N LEU A 16 58.44 19.38 -13.91
CA LEU A 16 57.27 20.27 -13.96
C LEU A 16 57.07 20.94 -12.58
N THR A 17 57.35 22.24 -12.48
CA THR A 17 56.99 23.04 -11.30
C THR A 17 55.70 23.80 -11.59
N VAL A 18 54.59 23.41 -10.97
CA VAL A 18 53.32 24.14 -11.06
C VAL A 18 53.27 25.18 -9.95
N THR A 19 53.31 26.47 -10.29
CA THR A 19 53.31 27.59 -9.32
C THR A 19 51.90 28.13 -9.03
N GLY A 20 50.86 27.46 -9.53
CA GLY A 20 49.46 27.86 -9.40
C GLY A 20 48.50 26.67 -9.37
N LEU A 21 47.20 26.92 -9.53
CA LEU A 21 46.20 25.85 -9.65
C LEU A 21 46.27 25.22 -11.05
N VAL A 22 46.16 23.89 -11.10
CA VAL A 22 45.80 23.18 -12.33
C VAL A 22 44.28 23.24 -12.41
N LEU A 23 43.76 23.84 -13.48
CA LEU A 23 42.33 23.93 -13.73
C LEU A 23 41.93 22.84 -14.71
N ASP A 24 40.83 22.14 -14.40
CA ASP A 24 40.22 21.22 -15.35
C ASP A 24 39.64 21.98 -16.55
N SER A 25 39.57 21.29 -17.70
CA SER A 25 38.90 21.85 -18.87
C SER A 25 37.39 21.96 -18.59
N TYR A 26 36.79 23.10 -18.94
CA TYR A 26 35.36 23.34 -18.70
C TYR A 26 34.61 23.80 -19.97
N GLN A 27 33.33 23.44 -20.05
CA GLN A 27 32.39 23.83 -21.10
C GLN A 27 31.03 24.13 -20.44
N SER A 28 30.44 25.29 -20.71
CA SER A 28 29.13 25.71 -20.20
C SER A 28 28.22 26.21 -21.33
N GLY A 29 26.95 26.47 -21.04
CA GLY A 29 25.99 26.93 -22.06
C GLY A 29 25.62 25.85 -23.07
N ILE A 30 25.78 24.57 -22.71
CA ILE A 30 25.54 23.46 -23.62
C ILE A 30 24.04 23.30 -23.84
N THR A 31 23.63 23.24 -25.11
CA THR A 31 22.29 22.83 -25.53
C THR A 31 22.29 21.35 -25.85
N ALA A 32 21.51 20.56 -25.14
CA ALA A 32 21.35 19.13 -25.39
C ALA A 32 20.64 18.88 -26.74
N GLY A 33 21.02 17.81 -27.42
CA GLY A 33 20.50 17.44 -28.73
C GLY A 33 19.09 16.85 -28.64
N THR A 34 18.14 17.42 -29.39
CA THR A 34 16.70 17.13 -29.25
C THR A 34 16.24 15.82 -29.90
N THR A 35 17.11 15.13 -30.64
CA THR A 35 16.74 13.86 -31.32
C THR A 35 16.66 12.68 -30.35
N ARG A 36 17.15 12.82 -29.11
CA ARG A 36 17.08 11.79 -28.05
C ARG A 36 17.61 10.44 -28.53
N THR A 37 18.71 10.48 -29.26
CA THR A 37 19.49 9.33 -29.71
C THR A 37 20.97 9.67 -29.55
N GLN A 38 21.82 8.65 -29.43
CA GLN A 38 23.28 8.84 -29.35
C GLN A 38 23.83 9.66 -30.53
N ALA A 39 23.38 9.40 -31.76
CA ALA A 39 23.86 10.12 -32.95
C ALA A 39 23.40 11.58 -33.00
N GLY A 40 22.25 11.91 -32.40
CA GLY A 40 21.73 13.27 -32.32
C GLY A 40 22.10 14.00 -31.03
N ALA A 41 22.92 13.41 -30.17
CA ALA A 41 23.35 14.02 -28.92
C ALA A 41 24.49 15.03 -29.14
N THR A 42 24.49 16.10 -28.34
CA THR A 42 25.56 17.12 -28.40
C THR A 42 26.84 16.56 -27.80
N ALA A 43 27.92 16.49 -28.58
CA ALA A 43 29.21 16.01 -28.11
C ALA A 43 29.81 16.97 -27.06
N LEU A 44 30.19 16.41 -25.92
CA LEU A 44 30.92 17.11 -24.87
C LEU A 44 32.41 17.17 -25.20
N THR A 45 33.05 18.30 -24.96
CA THR A 45 34.46 18.53 -25.35
C THR A 45 35.38 18.89 -24.20
N ALA A 46 34.89 18.84 -22.96
CA ALA A 46 35.63 19.20 -21.76
C ALA A 46 35.41 18.17 -20.63
N GLN A 47 36.26 18.20 -19.61
CA GLN A 47 36.11 17.36 -18.42
C GLN A 47 34.94 17.79 -17.56
N MET A 48 34.71 19.11 -17.41
CA MET A 48 33.55 19.64 -16.70
C MET A 48 32.55 20.23 -17.70
N CYS A 49 31.36 19.66 -17.79
CA CYS A 49 30.35 20.07 -18.77
C CYS A 49 29.04 20.47 -18.08
N ARG A 50 28.58 21.71 -18.29
CA ARG A 50 27.29 22.20 -17.80
C ARG A 50 26.28 22.37 -18.93
N VAL A 51 25.22 21.58 -18.87
CA VAL A 51 24.08 21.61 -19.78
C VAL A 51 23.05 22.59 -19.26
N ASP A 52 22.79 23.64 -20.04
CA ASP A 52 21.95 24.77 -19.66
C ASP A 52 20.63 24.83 -20.42
N THR A 53 20.51 24.09 -21.53
CA THR A 53 19.26 24.02 -22.32
C THR A 53 18.91 22.59 -22.68
N ALA A 54 17.69 22.18 -22.36
CA ALA A 54 17.02 20.96 -22.79
C ALA A 54 15.53 21.24 -22.94
N THR A 55 14.81 20.38 -23.66
CA THR A 55 13.35 20.45 -23.85
C THR A 55 12.64 19.42 -22.99
N ALA A 56 11.35 19.68 -22.69
CA ALA A 56 10.54 18.76 -21.91
C ALA A 56 10.41 17.39 -22.61
N PRO A 57 10.55 16.26 -21.88
CA PRO A 57 10.22 14.95 -22.43
C PRO A 57 8.73 14.85 -22.77
N ALA A 58 8.36 13.84 -23.56
CA ALA A 58 6.95 13.52 -23.75
C ALA A 58 6.30 13.15 -22.40
N ALA A 59 5.01 13.43 -22.24
CA ALA A 59 4.29 13.08 -21.02
C ALA A 59 4.44 11.59 -20.69
N GLY A 60 4.81 11.28 -19.45
CA GLY A 60 5.07 9.91 -18.98
C GLY A 60 6.41 9.30 -19.42
N ALA A 61 7.28 10.03 -20.12
CA ALA A 61 8.63 9.58 -20.47
C ALA A 61 9.70 10.28 -19.63
N ILE A 62 10.80 9.59 -19.34
CA ILE A 62 11.99 10.17 -18.71
C ILE A 62 13.12 10.47 -19.70
N LEU A 63 12.95 10.05 -20.96
CA LEU A 63 13.99 10.22 -21.97
C LEU A 63 14.12 11.69 -22.37
N GLY A 64 15.17 12.32 -21.83
CA GLY A 64 15.53 13.70 -22.10
C GLY A 64 16.30 13.91 -23.40
N ASP A 65 16.60 15.18 -23.69
CA ASP A 65 17.53 15.55 -24.76
C ASP A 65 18.96 15.07 -24.45
N GLY A 66 19.76 14.86 -25.50
CA GLY A 66 21.00 14.09 -25.42
C GLY A 66 22.29 14.90 -25.34
N VAL A 67 23.22 14.48 -24.48
CA VAL A 67 24.64 14.82 -24.57
C VAL A 67 25.48 13.54 -24.69
N MET A 68 26.67 13.64 -25.27
CA MET A 68 27.54 12.50 -25.52
C MET A 68 28.91 12.70 -24.87
N LEU A 69 29.33 11.73 -24.06
CA LEU A 69 30.61 11.72 -23.37
C LEU A 69 31.79 11.76 -24.34
N LEU A 70 32.96 12.13 -23.83
CA LEU A 70 34.24 11.91 -24.50
C LEU A 70 34.44 10.41 -24.77
N ALA A 71 35.33 10.09 -25.72
CA ALA A 71 35.74 8.70 -25.91
C ALA A 71 36.35 8.18 -24.59
N ALA A 72 35.83 7.04 -24.13
CA ALA A 72 36.19 6.35 -22.92
C ALA A 72 37.65 5.87 -22.98
N GLN A 73 38.53 6.63 -22.36
CA GLN A 73 39.95 6.29 -22.19
C GLN A 73 40.25 5.96 -20.73
N LYS A 74 41.06 4.93 -20.50
CA LYS A 74 41.42 4.49 -19.14
C LYS A 74 42.01 5.66 -18.34
N GLY A 75 41.46 5.90 -17.15
CA GLY A 75 41.87 6.97 -16.23
C GLY A 75 41.19 8.31 -16.50
N LEU A 76 40.37 8.43 -17.55
CA LEU A 76 39.60 9.65 -17.82
C LEU A 76 38.44 9.79 -16.82
N LYS A 77 38.19 11.03 -16.41
CA LYS A 77 36.99 11.44 -15.67
C LYS A 77 36.29 12.57 -16.43
N GLN A 78 34.97 12.58 -16.39
CA GLN A 78 34.15 13.62 -16.97
C GLN A 78 32.93 13.89 -16.07
N GLU A 79 32.81 15.13 -15.60
CA GLU A 79 31.69 15.63 -14.82
C GLU A 79 30.64 16.24 -15.76
N VAL A 80 29.38 15.86 -15.58
CA VAL A 80 28.24 16.41 -16.32
C VAL A 80 27.22 16.98 -15.35
N VAL A 81 26.97 18.27 -15.45
CA VAL A 81 25.95 19.00 -14.69
C VAL A 81 24.73 19.25 -15.58
N ASN A 82 23.58 18.71 -15.20
CA ASN A 82 22.29 19.05 -15.78
C ASN A 82 21.70 20.27 -15.06
N ASN A 83 22.02 21.48 -15.51
CA ASN A 83 21.46 22.71 -14.98
C ASN A 83 20.10 23.09 -15.62
N THR A 84 19.45 22.16 -16.32
CA THR A 84 18.17 22.41 -16.98
C THR A 84 16.98 22.09 -16.06
N ALA A 85 15.78 22.50 -16.47
CA ALA A 85 14.53 22.14 -15.80
C ALA A 85 14.00 20.74 -16.16
N TYR A 86 14.70 20.00 -17.03
CA TYR A 86 14.25 18.72 -17.58
C TYR A 86 15.35 17.66 -17.44
N PRO A 87 15.02 16.35 -17.43
CA PRO A 87 16.05 15.33 -17.48
C PRO A 87 16.82 15.45 -18.81
N ILE A 88 18.10 15.04 -18.80
CA ILE A 88 18.89 14.84 -20.01
C ILE A 88 19.32 13.39 -20.11
N GLN A 89 19.63 12.92 -21.31
CA GLN A 89 20.21 11.62 -21.56
C GLN A 89 21.71 11.78 -21.84
N VAL A 90 22.54 11.06 -21.09
CA VAL A 90 23.99 11.00 -21.29
C VAL A 90 24.34 9.71 -22.03
N TYR A 91 24.86 9.84 -23.24
CA TYR A 91 25.24 8.71 -24.10
C TYR A 91 26.75 8.46 -24.08
N GLY A 92 27.14 7.19 -24.33
CA GLY A 92 28.54 6.86 -24.63
C GLY A 92 28.96 7.43 -25.98
N ASN A 93 30.26 7.57 -26.23
CA ASN A 93 30.75 8.09 -27.50
C ASN A 93 30.50 7.10 -28.66
N THR A 94 30.19 7.59 -29.86
CA THR A 94 29.97 6.73 -31.04
C THR A 94 31.26 6.15 -31.59
N ALA A 95 32.41 6.79 -31.35
CA ALA A 95 33.69 6.37 -31.90
C ALA A 95 34.22 5.07 -31.25
N ASP A 96 33.84 4.79 -30.01
CA ASP A 96 34.34 3.66 -29.22
C ASP A 96 33.23 2.71 -28.72
N ASN A 97 31.97 3.04 -28.98
CA ASN A 97 30.80 2.30 -28.49
C ASN A 97 30.83 2.06 -26.97
N ALA A 98 31.30 3.05 -26.21
CA ALA A 98 31.48 2.88 -24.78
C ALA A 98 30.17 2.51 -24.05
N THR A 99 30.23 1.58 -23.11
CA THR A 99 29.11 1.27 -22.21
C THR A 99 29.12 2.18 -20.99
N ILE A 100 27.97 2.45 -20.38
CA ILE A 100 27.85 3.20 -19.11
C ILE A 100 27.22 2.28 -18.06
N ASN A 101 27.94 1.92 -16.99
CA ASN A 101 27.48 0.94 -15.98
C ASN A 101 27.02 -0.40 -16.62
N GLY A 102 27.68 -0.82 -17.70
CA GLY A 102 27.31 -2.01 -18.49
C GLY A 102 26.10 -1.83 -19.42
N VAL A 103 25.44 -0.68 -19.41
CA VAL A 103 24.38 -0.30 -20.37
C VAL A 103 25.04 0.08 -21.70
N ALA A 104 24.47 -0.36 -22.82
CA ALA A 104 24.96 0.00 -24.15
C ALA A 104 24.98 1.53 -24.33
N GLY A 105 26.07 2.08 -24.88
CA GLY A 105 26.24 3.52 -25.04
C GLY A 105 25.11 4.20 -25.83
N ALA A 106 24.50 3.48 -26.77
CA ALA A 106 23.38 3.95 -27.58
C ALA A 106 22.06 4.11 -26.79
N THR A 107 21.91 3.41 -25.66
CA THR A 107 20.76 3.57 -24.75
C THR A 107 20.94 4.80 -23.86
N GLY A 108 22.19 5.07 -23.45
CA GLY A 108 22.52 6.15 -22.53
C GLY A 108 21.96 5.94 -21.12
N VAL A 109 22.21 6.92 -20.25
CA VAL A 109 21.69 6.99 -18.88
C VAL A 109 21.01 8.34 -18.65
N THR A 110 19.94 8.36 -17.86
CA THR A 110 19.19 9.59 -17.58
C THR A 110 19.83 10.32 -16.40
N LEU A 111 20.11 11.62 -16.58
CA LEU A 111 20.57 12.52 -15.53
C LEU A 111 19.40 13.49 -15.16
N PRO A 112 18.84 13.40 -13.94
CA PRO A 112 17.74 14.25 -13.48
C PRO A 112 17.99 15.77 -13.61
N PRO A 113 16.93 16.60 -13.64
CA PRO A 113 17.07 18.05 -13.59
C PRO A 113 17.80 18.51 -12.32
N GLY A 114 18.77 19.41 -12.44
CA GLY A 114 19.57 19.93 -11.32
C GLY A 114 20.64 18.97 -10.81
N ASP A 115 20.87 17.84 -11.49
CA ASP A 115 21.80 16.81 -11.05
C ASP A 115 23.22 16.99 -11.62
N CYS A 116 24.20 16.40 -10.94
CA CYS A 116 25.58 16.29 -11.38
C CYS A 116 26.02 14.82 -11.28
N ALA A 117 26.71 14.34 -12.30
CA ALA A 117 27.28 13.00 -12.32
C ALA A 117 28.74 13.01 -12.75
N ASP A 118 29.57 12.29 -11.99
CA ASP A 118 30.96 12.00 -12.32
C ASP A 118 31.04 10.66 -13.07
N PHE A 119 31.44 10.72 -14.33
CA PHE A 119 31.70 9.57 -15.16
C PHE A 119 33.20 9.24 -15.10
N GLU A 120 33.53 8.03 -14.68
CA GLU A 120 34.90 7.54 -14.53
C GLU A 120 35.15 6.35 -15.46
N CYS A 121 36.24 6.41 -16.24
CA CYS A 121 36.60 5.35 -17.17
C CYS A 121 37.76 4.52 -16.62
N MET A 122 37.46 3.44 -15.90
CA MET A 122 38.48 2.55 -15.35
C MET A 122 39.06 1.59 -16.41
N GLN A 123 38.34 1.38 -17.51
CA GLN A 123 38.71 0.54 -18.64
C GLN A 123 38.25 1.20 -19.95
N ALA A 124 39.10 1.21 -20.98
CA ALA A 124 38.74 1.81 -22.27
C ALA A 124 37.44 1.21 -22.83
N GLY A 125 36.55 2.06 -23.34
CA GLY A 125 35.20 1.67 -23.75
C GLY A 125 34.20 1.43 -22.62
N GLN A 126 34.53 1.73 -21.36
CA GLN A 126 33.63 1.52 -20.23
C GLN A 126 33.64 2.72 -19.27
N TRP A 127 32.53 3.43 -19.25
CA TRP A 127 32.21 4.41 -18.22
C TRP A 127 31.52 3.73 -17.04
N GLN A 128 31.94 4.11 -15.85
CA GLN A 128 31.21 3.90 -14.61
C GLN A 128 30.75 5.26 -14.11
N PHE A 129 29.57 5.35 -13.52
CA PHE A 129 29.15 6.57 -12.84
C PHE A 129 28.28 6.23 -11.65
N GLU A 130 28.41 7.05 -10.62
CA GLU A 130 27.40 7.17 -9.58
C GLU A 130 26.55 8.37 -9.96
N ALA A 131 25.23 8.19 -10.11
CA ALA A 131 24.35 9.34 -10.20
C ALA A 131 24.48 10.08 -8.88
N GLY A 132 24.89 11.35 -8.93
CA GLY A 132 24.86 12.18 -7.75
C GLY A 132 23.45 12.26 -7.19
N VAL A 133 23.33 12.51 -5.89
CA VAL A 133 22.14 13.18 -5.37
C VAL A 133 22.25 14.63 -5.82
N GLY A 134 21.65 14.93 -6.96
CA GLY A 134 21.62 16.28 -7.50
C GLY A 134 21.09 17.31 -6.51
N ALA A 135 21.16 18.59 -6.86
CA ALA A 135 20.65 19.65 -6.01
C ALA A 135 19.61 20.49 -6.75
N SER A 136 18.37 20.49 -6.25
CA SER A 136 17.42 21.57 -6.54
C SER A 136 17.42 22.53 -5.35
N GLY A 137 18.18 23.62 -5.49
CA GLY A 137 18.52 24.48 -4.37
C GLY A 137 19.51 23.82 -3.42
N GLN A 138 19.07 23.48 -2.20
CA GLN A 138 19.90 22.83 -1.16
C GLN A 138 19.48 21.38 -0.85
N PHE A 139 18.54 20.81 -1.62
CA PHE A 139 17.99 19.49 -1.34
C PHE A 139 18.44 18.46 -2.38
N PRO A 140 18.79 17.23 -1.95
CA PRO A 140 18.94 16.08 -2.83
C PRO A 140 17.74 15.92 -3.76
N VAL A 141 17.96 15.75 -5.06
CA VAL A 141 16.92 15.34 -6.00
C VAL A 141 17.04 13.87 -6.33
N GLU A 142 15.89 13.26 -6.60
CA GLU A 142 15.77 11.90 -7.12
C GLU A 142 15.03 11.96 -8.45
N LEU A 143 15.22 10.95 -9.30
CA LEU A 143 14.47 10.85 -10.54
C LEU A 143 12.97 10.68 -10.22
N SER A 144 12.15 11.67 -10.58
CA SER A 144 10.70 11.58 -10.48
C SER A 144 10.05 11.41 -11.86
N GLN A 145 8.94 10.66 -11.90
CA GLN A 145 8.08 10.54 -13.06
C GLN A 145 6.67 10.99 -12.67
N GLU A 146 6.18 12.02 -13.35
CA GLU A 146 4.91 12.68 -13.07
C GLU A 146 3.83 12.34 -14.11
N SER A 147 2.57 12.57 -13.73
CA SER A 147 1.41 12.43 -14.62
C SER A 147 1.26 11.05 -15.25
N ILE A 148 1.58 10.00 -14.50
CA ILE A 148 1.53 8.62 -15.01
C ILE A 148 0.07 8.20 -15.16
N THR A 149 -0.25 7.64 -16.33
CA THR A 149 -1.55 7.00 -16.60
C THR A 149 -1.40 5.49 -16.53
N ALA A 150 -2.13 4.87 -15.60
CA ALA A 150 -2.22 3.41 -15.50
C ALA A 150 -3.08 2.85 -16.65
N VAL A 151 -2.71 1.68 -17.17
CA VAL A 151 -3.43 1.01 -18.27
C VAL A 151 -4.53 0.10 -17.72
N SER A 152 -5.68 0.05 -18.39
CA SER A 152 -6.77 -0.89 -18.09
C SER A 152 -7.43 -1.42 -19.38
N PRO A 153 -7.75 -2.73 -19.49
CA PRO A 153 -7.36 -3.79 -18.55
C PRO A 153 -5.85 -4.05 -18.63
N ALA A 154 -5.22 -4.33 -17.50
CA ALA A 154 -3.79 -4.59 -17.47
C ALA A 154 -3.45 -6.01 -17.02
N ALA A 155 -2.53 -6.62 -17.77
CA ALA A 155 -1.70 -7.71 -17.32
C ALA A 155 -0.30 -7.15 -17.00
N GLN A 156 0.53 -7.92 -16.31
CA GLN A 156 1.94 -7.57 -16.09
C GLN A 156 2.64 -7.13 -17.39
N ALA A 157 2.41 -7.86 -18.49
CA ALA A 157 3.02 -7.60 -19.79
C ALA A 157 2.58 -6.29 -20.47
N THR A 158 1.51 -5.64 -19.98
CA THR A 158 0.92 -4.44 -20.59
C THR A 158 0.81 -3.26 -19.62
N ALA A 159 1.21 -3.45 -18.37
CA ALA A 159 1.18 -2.39 -17.37
C ALA A 159 2.20 -1.28 -17.70
N THR A 160 1.83 -0.03 -17.39
CA THR A 160 2.66 1.15 -17.66
C THR A 160 3.96 1.09 -16.84
N PRO A 161 5.15 1.14 -17.46
CA PRO A 161 6.42 1.04 -16.73
C PRO A 161 6.70 2.29 -15.90
N LEU A 162 7.16 2.08 -14.67
CA LEU A 162 7.59 3.09 -13.72
C LEU A 162 9.10 3.30 -13.83
N LEU A 163 9.51 4.45 -14.35
CA LEU A 163 10.90 4.75 -14.67
C LEU A 163 11.57 5.65 -13.62
N GLY A 164 10.79 6.33 -12.78
CA GLY A 164 11.28 7.14 -11.67
C GLY A 164 11.61 6.31 -10.43
N ARG A 165 12.41 6.89 -9.53
CA ARG A 165 12.45 6.48 -8.12
C ARG A 165 11.20 6.96 -7.39
N ILE A 166 10.69 8.14 -7.71
CA ILE A 166 9.38 8.64 -7.24
C ILE A 166 8.41 8.62 -8.43
N ASN A 167 7.29 7.93 -8.31
CA ASN A 167 6.34 7.75 -9.41
C ASN A 167 4.94 8.20 -8.99
N HIS A 168 4.45 9.27 -9.60
CA HIS A 168 3.17 9.87 -9.28
C HIS A 168 2.12 9.52 -10.33
N VAL A 169 1.21 8.61 -9.96
CA VAL A 169 0.13 8.10 -10.81
C VAL A 169 -1.11 8.95 -10.60
N THR A 170 -1.43 9.79 -11.59
CA THR A 170 -2.53 10.77 -11.51
C THR A 170 -3.77 10.33 -12.29
N ASN A 171 -3.70 9.23 -13.05
CA ASN A 171 -4.83 8.70 -13.80
C ASN A 171 -4.93 7.18 -13.69
N VAL A 172 -5.91 6.72 -12.89
CA VAL A 172 -6.31 5.32 -12.74
C VAL A 172 -7.79 5.27 -13.14
N ASN A 173 -8.03 5.08 -14.44
CA ASN A 173 -9.35 5.28 -15.05
C ASN A 173 -10.40 4.22 -14.64
N ALA A 174 -9.97 3.08 -14.08
CA ALA A 174 -10.82 2.02 -13.55
C ALA A 174 -10.08 1.21 -12.49
N ALA A 175 -10.82 0.58 -11.58
CA ALA A 175 -10.25 -0.41 -10.67
C ALA A 175 -9.57 -1.54 -11.47
N GLY A 176 -8.36 -1.91 -11.06
CA GLY A 176 -7.55 -2.89 -11.78
C GLY A 176 -6.63 -2.30 -12.86
N ALA A 177 -6.69 -0.99 -13.13
CA ALA A 177 -5.69 -0.34 -13.95
C ALA A 177 -4.30 -0.49 -13.29
N ALA A 178 -3.26 -0.70 -14.09
CA ALA A 178 -1.95 -1.09 -13.56
C ALA A 178 -0.75 -0.34 -14.10
N VAL A 179 0.29 -0.35 -13.27
CA VAL A 179 1.66 0.04 -13.55
C VAL A 179 2.61 -1.12 -13.24
N ALA A 180 3.86 -1.07 -13.72
CA ALA A 180 4.88 -2.07 -13.46
C ALA A 180 6.17 -1.43 -12.93
N LEU A 181 6.74 -2.02 -11.90
CA LEU A 181 8.06 -1.66 -11.38
C LEU A 181 9.16 -1.90 -12.42
N GLN A 182 10.37 -1.38 -12.17
CA GLN A 182 11.55 -1.79 -12.93
C GLN A 182 11.99 -3.20 -12.57
N ALA A 183 12.99 -3.72 -13.29
CA ALA A 183 13.68 -4.94 -12.91
C ALA A 183 14.29 -4.75 -11.52
N ALA A 184 13.92 -5.60 -10.57
CA ALA A 184 14.51 -5.66 -9.25
C ALA A 184 16.01 -5.94 -9.39
N LYS A 185 16.82 -4.99 -8.91
CA LYS A 185 18.25 -5.17 -8.67
C LYS A 185 18.55 -4.73 -7.25
N TYR A 186 19.57 -5.33 -6.66
CA TYR A 186 19.96 -5.05 -5.28
C TYR A 186 20.10 -3.54 -5.03
N GLY A 187 19.39 -3.03 -4.02
CA GLY A 187 19.48 -1.64 -3.58
C GLY A 187 18.63 -0.64 -4.35
N ILE A 188 17.84 -1.06 -5.35
CA ILE A 188 16.86 -0.17 -5.98
C ILE A 188 15.68 0.06 -5.05
N GLU A 189 15.22 1.31 -4.97
CA GLU A 189 13.99 1.71 -4.31
C GLU A 189 13.07 2.44 -5.30
N GLN A 190 11.76 2.21 -5.23
CA GLN A 190 10.74 2.96 -5.96
C GLN A 190 9.57 3.30 -5.04
N ALA A 191 9.27 4.59 -4.88
CA ALA A 191 8.02 5.06 -4.32
C ALA A 191 6.97 5.15 -5.43
N VAL A 192 5.77 4.63 -5.15
CA VAL A 192 4.62 4.67 -6.05
C VAL A 192 3.45 5.32 -5.32
N GLU A 193 3.05 6.49 -5.81
CA GLU A 193 1.94 7.28 -5.29
C GLU A 193 0.72 7.12 -6.20
N ASN A 194 -0.41 6.72 -5.60
CA ASN A 194 -1.69 6.70 -6.27
C ASN A 194 -2.52 7.91 -5.82
N SER A 195 -2.55 8.95 -6.65
CA SER A 195 -3.26 10.22 -6.34
C SER A 195 -4.68 10.26 -6.87
N THR A 196 -5.31 9.09 -7.01
CA THR A 196 -6.63 8.94 -7.60
C THR A 196 -7.60 8.22 -6.65
N ALA A 197 -8.89 8.26 -6.98
CA ALA A 197 -9.94 7.63 -6.20
C ALA A 197 -10.06 6.11 -6.43
N ASN A 198 -9.42 5.55 -7.47
CA ASN A 198 -9.47 4.13 -7.77
C ASN A 198 -8.22 3.42 -7.22
N PRO A 199 -8.32 2.15 -6.78
CA PRO A 199 -7.15 1.37 -6.39
C PRO A 199 -6.24 1.12 -7.60
N LEU A 200 -4.94 1.23 -7.38
CA LEU A 200 -3.89 1.03 -8.39
C LEU A 200 -3.28 -0.37 -8.24
N THR A 201 -3.21 -1.11 -9.34
CA THR A 201 -2.51 -2.40 -9.40
C THR A 201 -1.04 -2.16 -9.74
N VAL A 202 -0.11 -2.68 -8.95
CA VAL A 202 1.33 -2.62 -9.22
C VAL A 202 1.86 -4.02 -9.47
N TYR A 203 2.29 -4.27 -10.70
CA TYR A 203 2.99 -5.50 -11.06
C TYR A 203 4.51 -5.34 -10.84
N PRO A 204 5.22 -6.45 -10.64
CA PRO A 204 6.66 -6.49 -10.91
C PRO A 204 6.94 -6.21 -12.39
N ILE A 205 8.22 -6.13 -12.78
CA ILE A 205 8.65 -5.75 -14.14
C ILE A 205 7.78 -6.35 -15.26
N ASN A 206 7.44 -5.51 -16.23
CA ASN A 206 6.63 -5.87 -17.39
C ASN A 206 7.25 -7.09 -18.13
N GLY A 207 6.53 -8.22 -18.09
CA GLY A 207 6.91 -9.48 -18.75
C GLY A 207 8.08 -10.24 -18.11
N GLY A 208 8.60 -9.82 -16.96
CA GLY A 208 9.74 -10.49 -16.30
C GLY A 208 9.35 -11.47 -15.20
N THR A 209 10.35 -11.96 -14.47
CA THR A 209 10.20 -13.03 -13.46
C THR A 209 10.24 -12.52 -12.02
N ASP A 210 10.26 -11.20 -11.81
CA ASP A 210 10.42 -10.64 -10.48
C ASP A 210 9.19 -10.88 -9.63
N ALA A 211 9.39 -11.09 -8.33
CA ALA A 211 8.32 -11.27 -7.35
C ALA A 211 8.20 -10.05 -6.43
N ILE A 212 7.00 -9.75 -5.96
CA ILE A 212 6.77 -8.77 -4.88
C ILE A 212 6.35 -9.53 -3.62
N ASN A 213 7.01 -9.28 -2.48
CA ASN A 213 6.71 -9.90 -1.18
C ASN A 213 6.70 -11.43 -1.19
N GLY A 214 7.56 -12.06 -2.01
CA GLY A 214 7.64 -13.51 -2.14
C GLY A 214 6.44 -14.17 -2.86
N GLN A 215 5.55 -13.37 -3.47
CA GLN A 215 4.45 -13.89 -4.29
C GLN A 215 4.94 -14.40 -5.65
N ALA A 216 4.06 -15.02 -6.46
CA ALA A 216 4.42 -15.43 -7.82
C ALA A 216 4.75 -14.22 -8.71
N ALA A 217 5.57 -14.43 -9.75
CA ALA A 217 6.13 -13.38 -10.60
C ALA A 217 5.10 -12.49 -11.33
N ASN A 218 3.84 -12.90 -11.38
CA ASN A 218 2.72 -12.21 -12.02
C ASN A 218 1.66 -11.75 -11.00
N THR A 219 1.94 -11.86 -9.70
CA THR A 219 1.00 -11.45 -8.65
C THR A 219 1.24 -9.98 -8.32
N PRO A 220 0.26 -9.10 -8.57
CA PRO A 220 0.42 -7.69 -8.27
C PRO A 220 0.20 -7.41 -6.78
N VAL A 221 0.65 -6.21 -6.36
CA VAL A 221 0.23 -5.58 -5.10
C VAL A 221 -0.77 -4.46 -5.42
N ILE A 222 -1.77 -4.27 -4.57
CA ILE A 222 -2.76 -3.19 -4.72
C ILE A 222 -2.39 -2.03 -3.81
N ILE A 223 -2.25 -0.84 -4.38
CA ILE A 223 -2.10 0.43 -3.67
C ILE A 223 -3.49 1.10 -3.58
N PRO A 224 -4.04 1.33 -2.38
CA PRO A 224 -5.29 2.08 -2.21
C PRO A 224 -5.29 3.44 -2.90
N ALA A 225 -6.49 3.95 -3.13
CA ALA A 225 -6.71 5.35 -3.49
C ALA A 225 -6.03 6.29 -2.48
N PHE A 226 -5.40 7.36 -2.99
CA PHE A 226 -4.75 8.41 -2.20
C PHE A 226 -3.71 7.90 -1.19
N THR A 227 -2.92 6.88 -1.57
CA THR A 227 -1.84 6.35 -0.74
C THR A 227 -0.53 6.20 -1.52
N THR A 228 0.56 6.04 -0.78
CA THR A 228 1.89 5.76 -1.32
C THR A 228 2.38 4.42 -0.78
N ALA A 229 3.04 3.63 -1.63
CA ALA A 229 3.79 2.45 -1.22
C ALA A 229 5.25 2.58 -1.64
N LEU A 230 6.15 2.12 -0.77
CA LEU A 230 7.59 2.09 -1.04
C LEU A 230 8.02 0.67 -1.38
N PHE A 231 8.64 0.47 -2.53
CA PHE A 231 9.16 -0.83 -2.98
C PHE A 231 10.68 -0.82 -2.92
N ARG A 232 11.28 -1.79 -2.24
CA ARG A 232 12.74 -1.98 -2.15
C ARG A 232 13.14 -3.34 -2.69
N ALA A 233 14.12 -3.36 -3.58
CA ALA A 233 14.65 -4.58 -4.13
C ALA A 233 15.76 -5.14 -3.23
N ALA A 234 15.39 -6.10 -2.37
CA ALA A 234 16.30 -6.75 -1.43
C ALA A 234 17.30 -7.70 -2.14
N SER A 235 16.96 -8.16 -3.34
CA SER A 235 17.84 -8.94 -4.22
C SER A 235 17.47 -8.71 -5.68
N ALA A 236 18.29 -9.21 -6.60
CA ALA A 236 17.87 -9.33 -7.99
C ALA A 236 16.61 -10.19 -8.07
N GLY A 237 15.60 -9.74 -8.80
CA GLY A 237 14.34 -10.46 -8.99
C GLY A 237 13.34 -10.42 -7.83
N VAL A 238 13.59 -9.70 -6.72
CA VAL A 238 12.66 -9.66 -5.58
C VAL A 238 12.48 -8.23 -5.06
N TRP A 239 11.23 -7.79 -5.06
CA TRP A 239 10.75 -6.57 -4.42
C TRP A 239 10.11 -6.87 -3.06
N GLN A 240 10.27 -5.95 -2.11
CA GLN A 240 9.54 -5.89 -0.84
C GLN A 240 8.80 -4.54 -0.77
N SER A 241 7.54 -4.53 -0.36
CA SER A 241 6.75 -3.29 -0.22
C SER A 241 6.54 -2.89 1.24
N ASP A 242 6.72 -1.61 1.57
CA ASP A 242 6.68 -1.05 2.91
C ASP A 242 5.61 0.04 3.09
N PRO A 243 4.89 0.04 4.23
CA PRO A 243 4.43 -1.14 4.96
C PRO A 243 3.39 -1.91 4.14
N PHE A 244 3.34 -3.23 4.31
CA PHE A 244 2.34 -4.10 3.69
C PHE A 244 0.93 -3.81 4.25
N PHE A 245 0.30 -2.72 3.82
CA PHE A 245 -1.15 -2.53 3.92
C PHE A 245 -1.76 -2.92 2.58
N ASN A 246 -1.94 -4.22 2.36
CA ASN A 246 -2.72 -4.68 1.21
C ASN A 246 -4.10 -4.02 1.30
N GLY A 247 -4.46 -3.28 0.26
CA GLY A 247 -5.24 -2.06 0.32
C GLY A 247 -6.73 -2.10 0.70
N ILE A 248 -7.12 -2.79 1.77
CA ILE A 248 -8.50 -2.81 2.27
C ILE A 248 -8.49 -2.80 3.81
N GLY A 249 -7.86 -1.77 4.40
CA GLY A 249 -7.70 -1.67 5.86
C GLY A 249 -6.81 -2.77 6.45
N ALA A 250 -6.35 -2.59 7.69
CA ALA A 250 -5.88 -3.74 8.44
C ALA A 250 -7.09 -4.67 8.60
N ILE A 251 -7.07 -5.86 7.98
CA ILE A 251 -8.05 -6.91 8.28
C ILE A 251 -7.75 -7.32 9.73
N PRO A 252 -8.54 -6.90 10.73
CA PRO A 252 -8.15 -7.12 12.11
C PRO A 252 -8.05 -8.62 12.40
N SER A 253 -8.88 -9.43 11.75
CA SER A 253 -8.89 -10.88 11.92
C SER A 253 -7.66 -11.63 11.41
N THR A 254 -6.80 -11.02 10.59
CA THR A 254 -5.59 -11.67 10.05
C THR A 254 -4.30 -10.96 10.42
N GLY A 255 -4.36 -9.70 10.86
CA GLY A 255 -3.21 -9.00 11.43
C GLY A 255 -2.77 -9.69 12.73
N GLY A 256 -1.61 -10.34 12.72
CA GLY A 256 -0.99 -10.86 13.93
C GLY A 256 -0.10 -9.81 14.55
N VAL A 257 -0.34 -9.44 15.81
CA VAL A 257 0.64 -8.73 16.63
C VAL A 257 1.34 -9.78 17.48
N GLN A 258 2.67 -9.77 17.53
CA GLN A 258 3.41 -10.61 18.49
C GLN A 258 3.54 -9.83 19.81
N PRO A 259 2.75 -10.12 20.86
CA PRO A 259 2.98 -9.54 22.17
C PRO A 259 4.23 -10.16 22.80
N GLY A 260 5.32 -9.38 22.85
CA GLY A 260 6.56 -9.79 23.53
C GLY A 260 7.49 -10.68 22.68
N SER A 261 8.53 -11.22 23.31
CA SER A 261 9.64 -11.92 22.64
C SER A 261 9.45 -13.44 22.50
N ALA A 262 8.29 -13.99 22.87
CA ALA A 262 8.06 -15.44 22.81
C ALA A 262 7.65 -15.87 21.39
N ALA A 263 8.44 -16.76 20.79
CA ALA A 263 8.34 -17.17 19.38
C ALA A 263 7.09 -17.99 19.00
N SER A 264 6.15 -18.26 19.93
CA SER A 264 5.00 -19.16 19.68
C SER A 264 3.64 -18.60 20.07
N GLY A 265 3.49 -17.28 20.22
CA GLY A 265 2.22 -16.64 20.53
C GLY A 265 2.01 -15.41 19.66
N VAL A 266 1.36 -15.58 18.51
CA VAL A 266 0.84 -14.44 17.75
C VAL A 266 -0.54 -14.16 18.29
N ALA A 267 -0.75 -13.01 18.93
CA ALA A 267 -2.10 -12.53 19.22
C ALA A 267 -2.65 -11.91 17.93
N ARG A 268 -3.86 -12.29 17.54
CA ARG A 268 -4.48 -11.64 16.38
C ARG A 268 -4.98 -10.26 16.84
N SER A 269 -5.02 -9.29 15.94
CA SER A 269 -5.55 -7.97 16.27
C SER A 269 -7.06 -8.06 16.47
N GLY A 270 -7.54 -7.62 17.64
CA GLY A 270 -8.95 -7.34 17.84
C GLY A 270 -9.35 -6.00 17.23
N GLY A 271 -10.65 -5.71 17.24
CA GLY A 271 -11.16 -4.40 16.84
C GLY A 271 -12.66 -4.41 16.58
N ASN A 272 -13.27 -3.23 16.66
CA ASN A 272 -14.70 -3.05 16.45
C ASN A 272 -15.04 -3.28 14.97
N LEU A 273 -16.00 -4.16 14.71
CA LEU A 273 -16.57 -4.45 13.40
C LEU A 273 -17.77 -3.55 13.11
N SER A 274 -18.59 -3.27 14.13
CA SER A 274 -19.76 -2.41 14.01
C SER A 274 -20.06 -1.78 15.36
N VAL A 275 -20.27 -0.47 15.37
CA VAL A 275 -20.78 0.26 16.54
C VAL A 275 -22.02 1.02 16.09
N GLN A 276 -23.16 0.68 16.66
CA GLN A 276 -24.45 1.31 16.42
C GLN A 276 -24.91 1.97 17.70
N VAL A 277 -25.16 3.28 17.65
CA VAL A 277 -25.65 4.07 18.78
C VAL A 277 -26.91 4.80 18.33
N SER A 278 -28.01 4.57 19.04
CA SER A 278 -29.26 5.31 18.88
C SER A 278 -29.61 5.98 20.20
N SER A 279 -29.44 7.31 20.26
CA SER A 279 -29.75 8.09 21.47
C SER A 279 -31.24 8.04 21.80
N ALA A 280 -32.10 8.16 20.79
CA ALA A 280 -33.55 7.97 20.90
C ALA A 280 -33.92 6.52 21.26
N GLY A 281 -33.08 5.58 20.84
CA GLY A 281 -33.27 4.14 20.97
C GLY A 281 -34.10 3.54 19.84
N GLN A 282 -34.04 2.22 19.71
CA GLN A 282 -34.90 1.40 18.85
C GLN A 282 -35.77 0.53 19.76
N GLY A 283 -37.07 0.77 19.76
CA GLY A 283 -38.02 0.07 20.62
C GLY A 283 -38.73 -1.07 19.91
N ASN A 284 -39.23 -2.03 20.68
CA ASN A 284 -40.18 -3.01 20.17
C ASN A 284 -41.51 -2.34 19.80
N GLY A 285 -42.23 -2.93 18.84
CA GLY A 285 -43.57 -2.57 18.41
C GLY A 285 -44.65 -2.94 19.42
N ALA A 286 -45.87 -2.50 19.13
CA ALA A 286 -47.05 -2.78 19.95
C ALA A 286 -47.63 -4.18 19.65
N ASP A 287 -46.81 -5.22 19.78
CA ASP A 287 -47.21 -6.61 19.62
C ASP A 287 -46.40 -7.56 20.51
N THR A 288 -46.79 -8.84 20.52
CA THR A 288 -46.21 -9.86 21.41
C THR A 288 -45.03 -10.61 20.80
N THR A 289 -44.59 -10.22 19.60
CA THR A 289 -43.49 -10.86 18.88
C THR A 289 -42.14 -10.23 19.25
N ASP A 290 -41.05 -10.94 18.93
CA ASP A 290 -39.69 -10.44 19.14
C ASP A 290 -39.27 -9.53 17.98
N ASP A 291 -39.25 -8.23 18.22
CA ASP A 291 -38.88 -7.24 17.21
C ASP A 291 -37.38 -6.99 17.18
N VAL A 292 -36.82 -6.87 15.98
CA VAL A 292 -35.42 -6.50 15.76
C VAL A 292 -35.17 -5.08 16.24
N LEU A 293 -34.28 -4.92 17.23
CA LEU A 293 -33.81 -3.61 17.71
C LEU A 293 -32.53 -3.19 16.98
N PHE A 294 -31.62 -4.15 16.78
CA PHE A 294 -30.38 -3.97 16.04
C PHE A 294 -30.04 -5.23 15.25
N THR A 295 -29.32 -5.05 14.14
CA THR A 295 -28.75 -6.16 13.40
C THR A 295 -27.38 -5.81 12.84
N TYR A 296 -26.53 -6.81 12.65
CA TYR A 296 -25.27 -6.69 11.92
C TYR A 296 -25.07 -7.94 11.06
N ALA A 297 -24.72 -7.72 9.79
CA ALA A 297 -24.39 -8.76 8.83
C ALA A 297 -22.88 -9.03 8.90
N LEU A 298 -22.48 -10.08 9.61
CA LEU A 298 -21.09 -10.52 9.65
C LEU A 298 -20.71 -11.06 8.25
N PRO A 299 -19.65 -10.52 7.61
CA PRO A 299 -19.24 -10.96 6.28
C PRO A 299 -18.91 -12.44 6.22
N ALA A 300 -19.08 -13.04 5.03
CA ALA A 300 -18.67 -14.41 4.77
C ALA A 300 -17.18 -14.61 5.10
N SER A 301 -16.85 -15.80 5.59
CA SER A 301 -15.51 -16.23 6.00
C SER A 301 -14.91 -15.45 7.17
N ALA A 302 -15.69 -14.64 7.89
CA ALA A 302 -15.22 -13.96 9.10
C ALA A 302 -14.71 -14.94 10.18
N LEU A 303 -15.25 -16.16 10.22
CA LEU A 303 -14.88 -17.23 11.15
C LEU A 303 -14.23 -18.45 10.44
N ASP A 304 -13.48 -18.26 9.36
CA ASP A 304 -12.95 -19.35 8.52
C ASP A 304 -11.99 -20.36 9.19
N VAL A 305 -11.46 -20.08 10.39
CA VAL A 305 -10.45 -20.91 11.06
C VAL A 305 -10.69 -20.94 12.56
N ALA A 306 -10.41 -22.08 13.17
CA ALA A 306 -10.46 -22.27 14.62
C ALA A 306 -9.69 -21.17 15.37
N GLY A 307 -10.22 -20.79 16.54
CA GLY A 307 -9.70 -19.73 17.40
C GLY A 307 -10.10 -18.31 16.96
N ARG A 308 -10.92 -18.15 15.91
CA ARG A 308 -11.53 -16.84 15.64
C ARG A 308 -12.69 -16.61 16.60
N GLN A 309 -12.71 -15.43 17.22
CA GLN A 309 -13.71 -15.05 18.21
C GLN A 309 -14.28 -13.68 17.91
N ILE A 310 -15.59 -13.53 18.14
CA ILE A 310 -16.26 -12.24 18.21
C ILE A 310 -16.86 -12.02 19.58
N SER A 311 -16.91 -10.76 19.99
CA SER A 311 -17.68 -10.28 21.12
C SER A 311 -18.83 -9.42 20.63
N ILE A 312 -20.00 -9.64 21.21
CA ILE A 312 -21.23 -8.91 20.94
C ILE A 312 -21.66 -8.26 22.25
N MET A 313 -21.89 -6.96 22.21
CA MET A 313 -22.42 -6.19 23.32
C MET A 313 -23.66 -5.45 22.86
N ALA A 314 -24.75 -5.56 23.61
CA ALA A 314 -25.96 -4.77 23.38
C ALA A 314 -26.48 -4.21 24.69
N ALA A 315 -26.97 -2.98 24.67
CA ALA A 315 -27.53 -2.35 25.87
C ALA A 315 -28.65 -1.38 25.53
N GLY A 316 -29.48 -1.09 26.53
CA GLY A 316 -30.60 -0.18 26.39
C GLY A 316 -31.36 0.03 27.70
N LYS A 317 -32.65 0.37 27.59
CA LYS A 317 -33.55 0.64 28.72
C LYS A 317 -34.87 -0.09 28.60
N LEU A 318 -35.55 -0.24 29.73
CA LEU A 318 -36.89 -0.78 29.83
C LEU A 318 -37.92 0.33 30.04
N GLY A 319 -39.13 0.12 29.52
CA GLY A 319 -40.29 0.97 29.81
C GLY A 319 -40.68 0.90 31.29
N SER A 320 -41.26 1.99 31.82
CA SER A 320 -41.69 2.09 33.22
C SER A 320 -43.01 1.36 33.54
N THR A 321 -43.49 0.52 32.62
CA THR A 321 -44.75 -0.25 32.71
C THR A 321 -44.52 -1.58 33.44
N ALA A 322 -45.55 -2.09 34.12
CA ALA A 322 -45.57 -3.40 34.78
C ALA A 322 -45.63 -4.62 33.83
N ASN A 323 -45.45 -4.38 32.54
CA ASN A 323 -45.56 -5.39 31.50
C ASN A 323 -44.36 -6.34 31.51
N ASN A 324 -44.60 -7.58 31.10
CA ASN A 324 -43.56 -8.54 30.82
C ASN A 324 -42.65 -8.04 29.69
N LYS A 325 -41.34 -8.22 29.83
CA LYS A 325 -40.29 -7.80 28.91
C LYS A 325 -39.37 -8.96 28.63
N ARG A 326 -38.78 -9.02 27.44
CA ARG A 326 -37.77 -10.03 27.08
C ARG A 326 -36.76 -9.45 26.09
N ILE A 327 -35.49 -9.75 26.31
CA ILE A 327 -34.36 -9.37 25.45
C ILE A 327 -33.70 -10.65 24.95
N LYS A 328 -33.42 -10.72 23.65
CA LYS A 328 -32.72 -11.87 23.05
C LYS A 328 -31.60 -11.43 22.12
N VAL A 329 -30.59 -12.28 22.01
CA VAL A 329 -29.54 -12.18 21.00
C VAL A 329 -29.55 -13.46 20.16
N TRP A 330 -29.58 -13.28 18.85
CA TRP A 330 -29.74 -14.35 17.86
C TRP A 330 -28.53 -14.42 16.93
N TRP A 331 -28.24 -15.63 16.47
CA TRP A 331 -27.15 -15.95 15.56
C TRP A 331 -27.67 -16.60 14.28
N GLY A 332 -27.32 -16.04 13.12
CA GLY A 332 -27.71 -16.58 11.81
C GLY A 332 -29.18 -16.40 11.46
N THR A 333 -29.80 -15.28 11.86
CA THR A 333 -31.19 -14.96 11.50
C THR A 333 -31.35 -14.70 10.00
N THR A 334 -32.58 -14.81 9.48
CA THR A 334 -32.91 -14.44 8.10
C THR A 334 -33.50 -13.03 8.00
N THR A 335 -34.13 -12.53 9.07
CA THR A 335 -34.66 -11.16 9.14
C THR A 335 -33.57 -10.16 9.54
N GLN A 336 -33.43 -9.07 8.78
CA GLN A 336 -32.50 -7.97 9.07
C GLN A 336 -33.17 -6.61 9.24
N THR A 337 -34.50 -6.54 9.17
CA THR A 337 -35.22 -5.27 9.21
C THR A 337 -35.51 -4.87 10.66
N VAL A 338 -34.96 -3.73 11.10
CA VAL A 338 -35.28 -3.13 12.42
C VAL A 338 -36.78 -2.84 12.51
N GLY A 339 -37.39 -3.19 13.64
CA GLY A 339 -38.82 -3.05 13.91
C GLY A 339 -39.70 -4.16 13.32
N ALA A 340 -39.12 -5.17 12.66
CA ALA A 340 -39.85 -6.35 12.21
C ALA A 340 -39.62 -7.54 13.16
N ALA A 341 -40.57 -8.48 13.19
CA ALA A 341 -40.43 -9.73 13.90
C ALA A 341 -39.24 -10.55 13.37
N VAL A 342 -38.41 -11.06 14.30
CA VAL A 342 -37.27 -11.90 13.96
C VAL A 342 -37.72 -13.26 13.39
N ALA A 343 -36.98 -13.78 12.41
CA ALA A 343 -37.16 -15.12 11.87
C ALA A 343 -35.82 -15.84 11.68
N GLY A 344 -35.85 -17.17 11.84
CA GLY A 344 -34.69 -18.04 11.72
C GLY A 344 -33.64 -17.85 12.82
N GLY A 345 -32.46 -18.45 12.62
CA GLY A 345 -31.33 -18.36 13.53
C GLY A 345 -31.41 -19.25 14.78
N THR A 346 -30.34 -19.19 15.57
CA THR A 346 -30.20 -19.87 16.86
C THR A 346 -30.14 -18.82 17.97
N LEU A 347 -30.86 -19.07 19.06
CA LEU A 347 -30.84 -18.20 20.23
C LEU A 347 -29.53 -18.42 21.01
N ILE A 348 -28.74 -17.36 21.16
CA ILE A 348 -27.43 -17.40 21.83
C ILE A 348 -27.43 -16.65 23.16
N CYS A 349 -28.44 -15.81 23.39
CA CYS A 349 -28.66 -15.21 24.69
C CYS A 349 -30.14 -14.82 24.92
N ASP A 350 -30.70 -15.03 26.11
CA ASP A 350 -32.12 -14.76 26.41
C ASP A 350 -32.38 -14.34 27.87
N SER A 351 -33.06 -13.22 28.10
CA SER A 351 -33.38 -12.78 29.47
C SER A 351 -34.39 -13.68 30.19
N GLY A 352 -35.11 -14.52 29.43
CA GLY A 352 -36.41 -15.02 29.89
C GLY A 352 -37.43 -13.90 30.02
N VAL A 353 -38.61 -14.20 30.56
CA VAL A 353 -39.65 -13.18 30.79
C VAL A 353 -39.34 -12.44 32.10
N MET A 354 -39.24 -11.11 32.02
CA MET A 354 -38.91 -10.23 33.14
C MET A 354 -40.05 -9.25 33.40
N THR A 355 -40.33 -8.95 34.67
CA THR A 355 -41.39 -8.00 35.10
C THR A 355 -40.83 -6.69 35.65
N GLN A 356 -39.57 -6.37 35.35
CA GLN A 356 -38.90 -5.19 35.90
C GLN A 356 -39.37 -3.90 35.19
N ASN A 357 -39.63 -2.86 35.99
CA ASN A 357 -40.17 -1.59 35.51
C ASN A 357 -39.08 -0.54 35.49
N GLY A 358 -38.80 0.02 34.32
CA GLY A 358 -37.68 0.95 34.14
C GLY A 358 -36.31 0.28 34.32
N GLY A 359 -35.26 1.10 34.35
CA GLY A 359 -33.87 0.65 34.45
C GLY A 359 -33.23 0.33 33.10
N GLY A 360 -31.95 -0.03 33.15
CA GLY A 360 -31.15 -0.43 31.98
C GLY A 360 -31.15 -1.95 31.79
N TRP A 361 -30.77 -2.38 30.59
CA TRP A 361 -30.42 -3.77 30.31
C TRP A 361 -29.12 -3.84 29.52
N GLN A 362 -28.40 -4.94 29.66
CA GLN A 362 -27.18 -5.25 28.92
C GLN A 362 -27.13 -6.75 28.61
N ALA A 363 -26.71 -7.09 27.40
CA ALA A 363 -26.39 -8.44 26.95
C ALA A 363 -24.95 -8.49 26.43
N SER A 364 -24.20 -9.50 26.86
CA SER A 364 -22.82 -9.72 26.46
C SER A 364 -22.66 -11.15 25.99
N VAL A 365 -22.24 -11.35 24.74
CA VAL A 365 -22.08 -12.68 24.14
C VAL A 365 -20.72 -12.80 23.48
N GLN A 366 -20.07 -13.94 23.66
CA GLN A 366 -18.90 -14.32 22.88
C GLN A 366 -19.27 -15.49 21.99
N VAL A 367 -18.82 -15.46 20.73
CA VAL A 367 -18.94 -16.58 19.78
C VAL A 367 -17.56 -16.93 19.29
N GLU A 368 -17.20 -18.20 19.38
CA GLU A 368 -15.89 -18.73 18.99
C GLU A 368 -16.03 -19.84 17.95
N LYS A 369 -15.18 -19.77 16.92
CA LYS A 369 -14.95 -20.86 15.98
C LYS A 369 -14.06 -21.91 16.63
N TYR A 370 -14.56 -23.14 16.80
CA TYR A 370 -13.76 -24.23 17.36
C TYR A 370 -13.44 -25.35 16.36
N GLY A 371 -14.27 -25.56 15.34
CA GLY A 371 -13.98 -26.60 14.33
C GLY A 371 -12.94 -26.19 13.29
N ALA A 372 -12.47 -27.15 12.51
CA ALA A 372 -11.52 -26.96 11.42
C ALA A 372 -12.03 -25.99 10.32
N ASN A 373 -11.13 -25.50 9.46
CA ASN A 373 -11.48 -24.66 8.32
C ASN A 373 -12.55 -25.33 7.44
N GLY A 374 -13.60 -24.57 7.08
CA GLY A 374 -14.74 -25.05 6.32
C GLY A 374 -15.78 -25.85 7.12
N SER A 375 -15.54 -26.11 8.40
CA SER A 375 -16.59 -26.66 9.28
C SER A 375 -17.45 -25.50 9.80
N ASN A 376 -18.77 -25.59 9.64
CA ASN A 376 -19.69 -24.55 10.11
C ASN A 376 -19.89 -24.58 11.64
N THR A 377 -18.91 -25.00 12.44
CA THR A 377 -19.10 -25.24 13.88
C THR A 377 -18.54 -24.11 14.74
N GLN A 378 -19.44 -23.45 15.47
CA GLN A 378 -19.12 -22.41 16.45
C GLN A 378 -19.76 -22.72 17.81
N ILE A 379 -19.28 -22.06 18.86
CA ILE A 379 -19.86 -22.13 20.20
C ILE A 379 -20.07 -20.73 20.73
N SER A 380 -21.19 -20.49 21.41
CA SER A 380 -21.43 -19.20 22.07
C SER A 380 -21.59 -19.33 23.57
N ASN A 381 -21.18 -18.29 24.27
CA ASN A 381 -21.45 -18.10 25.68
C ASN A 381 -21.99 -16.69 25.92
N GLY A 382 -23.12 -16.57 26.63
CA GLY A 382 -23.85 -15.32 26.81
C GLY A 382 -24.18 -15.04 28.27
N ALA A 383 -24.26 -13.77 28.63
CA ALA A 383 -24.73 -13.30 29.93
C ALA A 383 -25.57 -12.03 29.76
N GLN A 384 -26.49 -11.80 30.70
CA GLN A 384 -27.36 -10.62 30.70
C GLN A 384 -27.53 -10.03 32.09
N VAL A 385 -27.67 -8.71 32.12
CA VAL A 385 -27.98 -7.91 33.30
C VAL A 385 -29.22 -7.07 32.99
N ILE A 386 -30.26 -7.21 33.81
CA ILE A 386 -31.51 -6.47 33.70
C ILE A 386 -31.71 -5.70 35.00
N GLY A 387 -31.60 -4.37 34.96
CA GLY A 387 -31.57 -3.52 36.14
C GLY A 387 -30.48 -3.96 37.13
N SER A 388 -30.87 -4.33 38.35
CA SER A 388 -29.99 -4.92 39.37
C SER A 388 -29.92 -6.46 39.34
N THR A 389 -30.66 -7.11 38.44
CA THR A 389 -30.73 -8.57 38.33
C THR A 389 -29.68 -9.06 37.36
N HIS A 390 -28.73 -9.85 37.84
CA HIS A 390 -27.76 -10.55 37.00
C HIS A 390 -28.26 -11.98 36.73
N LEU A 391 -28.46 -12.35 35.47
CA LEU A 391 -29.04 -13.65 35.09
C LEU A 391 -28.00 -14.79 35.04
N GLY A 392 -26.74 -14.47 35.29
CA GLY A 392 -25.64 -15.42 35.26
C GLY A 392 -25.13 -15.64 33.84
N VAL A 393 -24.23 -16.61 33.72
CA VAL A 393 -23.72 -17.10 32.45
C VAL A 393 -24.66 -18.21 31.97
N GLN A 394 -25.11 -18.12 30.72
CA GLN A 394 -26.02 -19.09 30.14
C GLN A 394 -25.27 -20.35 29.70
N VAL A 395 -26.01 -21.45 29.54
CA VAL A 395 -25.43 -22.69 29.01
C VAL A 395 -24.88 -22.43 27.61
N PRO A 396 -23.63 -22.84 27.30
CA PRO A 396 -23.08 -22.64 25.97
C PRO A 396 -23.96 -23.26 24.87
N ALA A 397 -24.20 -22.52 23.79
CA ALA A 397 -24.96 -23.01 22.64
C ALA A 397 -24.00 -23.45 21.54
N LEU A 398 -24.23 -24.65 20.98
CA LEU A 398 -23.54 -25.12 19.78
C LEU A 398 -24.23 -24.55 18.55
N LEU A 399 -23.45 -24.00 17.63
CA LEU A 399 -23.93 -23.26 16.48
C LEU A 399 -23.42 -23.91 15.20
N THR A 400 -24.25 -23.85 14.17
CA THR A 400 -23.97 -24.42 12.85
C THR A 400 -24.15 -23.41 11.71
N ALA A 401 -23.88 -22.12 11.96
CA ALA A 401 -24.11 -21.08 10.95
C ALA A 401 -23.14 -21.26 9.77
N VAL A 402 -23.64 -21.04 8.56
CA VAL A 402 -22.91 -21.26 7.32
C VAL A 402 -21.86 -20.16 7.12
N GLU A 403 -20.59 -20.50 7.25
CA GLU A 403 -19.49 -19.52 7.29
C GLU A 403 -19.10 -18.97 5.93
N ASN A 404 -19.38 -19.69 4.84
CA ASN A 404 -19.18 -19.16 3.48
C ASN A 404 -20.32 -18.22 3.04
N GLY A 405 -21.30 -17.98 3.90
CA GLY A 405 -22.37 -16.99 3.73
C GLY A 405 -22.30 -15.88 4.76
N VAL A 406 -23.18 -14.89 4.63
CA VAL A 406 -23.37 -13.84 5.63
C VAL A 406 -24.03 -14.44 6.87
N ILE A 407 -23.54 -14.09 8.06
CA ILE A 407 -24.13 -14.49 9.34
C ILE A 407 -24.74 -13.25 10.00
N ASN A 408 -26.05 -13.22 10.17
CA ASN A 408 -26.71 -12.10 10.84
C ASN A 408 -26.68 -12.26 12.36
N ILE A 409 -26.28 -11.19 13.03
CA ILE A 409 -26.32 -11.05 14.49
C ILE A 409 -27.45 -10.10 14.80
N THR A 410 -28.45 -10.56 15.55
CA THR A 410 -29.69 -9.78 15.76
C THR A 410 -30.00 -9.67 17.23
N VAL A 411 -30.30 -8.45 17.68
CA VAL A 411 -30.78 -8.18 19.03
C VAL A 411 -32.26 -7.86 18.95
N THR A 412 -33.07 -8.52 19.76
CA THR A 412 -34.52 -8.32 19.78
C THR A 412 -35.04 -7.93 21.15
N GLY A 413 -36.19 -7.25 21.16
CA GLY A 413 -36.95 -6.93 22.35
C GLY A 413 -38.43 -7.24 22.15
N SER A 414 -39.13 -7.62 23.22
CA SER A 414 -40.58 -7.85 23.16
C SER A 414 -41.29 -7.54 24.47
N SER A 415 -42.59 -7.30 24.36
CA SER A 415 -43.57 -7.26 25.46
C SER A 415 -44.45 -8.51 25.37
N PRO A 416 -43.96 -9.72 25.70
CA PRO A 416 -44.50 -10.99 25.20
C PRO A 416 -45.92 -11.34 25.65
N THR A 417 -46.50 -10.63 26.63
CA THR A 417 -47.88 -10.87 27.09
C THR A 417 -48.84 -9.73 26.76
N THR A 418 -48.37 -8.49 26.82
CA THR A 418 -49.23 -7.29 26.70
C THR A 418 -49.10 -6.60 25.36
N GLY A 419 -48.00 -6.85 24.63
CA GLY A 419 -47.73 -6.23 23.35
C GLY A 419 -47.65 -4.70 23.40
N ALA A 420 -47.03 -4.14 24.43
CA ALA A 420 -46.84 -2.70 24.49
C ALA A 420 -45.55 -2.28 23.78
N ALA A 421 -45.65 -1.21 22.99
CA ALA A 421 -44.51 -0.62 22.30
C ALA A 421 -43.53 0.03 23.27
N ASN A 422 -42.24 0.02 22.91
CA ASN A 422 -41.15 0.64 23.66
C ASN A 422 -41.01 0.14 25.12
N ASP A 423 -41.50 -1.06 25.42
CA ASP A 423 -41.27 -1.73 26.70
C ASP A 423 -39.80 -2.20 26.81
N VAL A 424 -39.19 -2.51 25.68
CA VAL A 424 -37.75 -2.78 25.53
C VAL A 424 -37.22 -1.84 24.45
N VAL A 425 -36.22 -1.04 24.80
CA VAL A 425 -35.57 -0.11 23.87
C VAL A 425 -34.06 -0.37 23.87
N GLY A 426 -33.49 -0.64 22.70
CA GLY A 426 -32.04 -0.75 22.49
C GLY A 426 -31.40 0.59 22.17
N GLN A 427 -30.22 0.86 22.70
CA GLN A 427 -29.50 2.12 22.48
C GLN A 427 -28.06 1.93 21.98
N VAL A 428 -27.41 0.84 22.37
CA VAL A 428 -26.04 0.52 21.97
C VAL A 428 -25.99 -0.91 21.45
N PHE A 429 -25.30 -1.10 20.34
CA PHE A 429 -24.95 -2.41 19.80
C PHE A 429 -23.54 -2.35 19.22
N ASP A 430 -22.63 -3.16 19.79
CA ASP A 430 -21.23 -3.25 19.41
C ASP A 430 -20.90 -4.71 19.08
N VAL A 431 -20.20 -4.90 17.96
CA VAL A 431 -19.67 -6.19 17.53
C VAL A 431 -18.19 -5.98 17.26
N ALA A 432 -17.33 -6.81 17.84
CA ALA A 432 -15.88 -6.71 17.71
C ALA A 432 -15.23 -8.08 17.55
N PHE A 433 -14.08 -8.13 16.88
CA PHE A 433 -13.19 -9.29 16.94
C PHE A 433 -12.43 -9.30 18.28
N ASN A 434 -12.34 -10.48 18.89
CA ASN A 434 -11.59 -10.73 20.12
C ASN A 434 -10.60 -11.88 19.89
N ASN A 435 -9.85 -11.81 18.79
CA ASN A 435 -8.98 -12.90 18.31
C ASN A 435 -7.62 -12.96 19.02
#